data_AF-A0A6N7CN01-F1
#
_entry.id   AF-A0A6N7CN01-F1
#
_cell.length_a   1.000
_cell.length_b   1.000
_cell.length_c   1.000
_cell.angle_alpha   90.00
_cell.angle_beta   90.00
_cell.angle_gamma   90.00
#
_symmetry.space_group_name_H-M   'P 1'
#
loop_
_entity.id
_entity.type
_entity.pdbx_description
1 polymer ?
#
loop_
_entity_poly.entity_id
_entity_poly.type
_entity_poly.pdbx_seq_one_letter_code
_entity_poly.pdbx_strand_id
1 'polypeptide(L)'
;MAGNDLERGIGPFQQSGQRDAAGRVGRRVGGRRHTQRTKKPGEDLGRIDPCDWRVIGRLPLDEIARSLACPVLWHDGYTVGVEDIAQHPDYRGPHIVDLARDIAHNGELTPAILGLARNASFDPQDLKKVWHCVARYGTRA
;
A
#
# COMPACT_ATOMS: atom_id res chain seq x y z
N MET A 1 -4.68 -23.66 -29.86
CA MET A 1 -3.73 -24.06 -28.80
C MET A 1 -2.72 -22.93 -28.65
N ALA A 2 -2.97 -21.99 -27.74
CA ALA A 2 -2.01 -20.95 -27.40
C ALA A 2 -1.51 -21.26 -25.98
N GLY A 3 -0.25 -21.65 -25.91
CA GLY A 3 0.44 -22.02 -24.68
C GLY A 3 0.80 -20.77 -23.86
N ASN A 4 0.69 -20.98 -22.56
CA ASN A 4 1.06 -20.17 -21.42
C ASN A 4 2.44 -19.48 -21.54
N ASP A 5 2.49 -18.15 -21.42
CA ASP A 5 3.71 -17.36 -21.18
C ASP A 5 3.46 -16.45 -19.96
N LEU A 6 3.46 -17.07 -18.77
CA LEU A 6 3.27 -16.40 -17.48
C LEU A 6 4.52 -16.50 -16.61
N GLU A 7 5.71 -16.30 -17.19
CA GLU A 7 6.97 -16.20 -16.47
C GLU A 7 7.81 -15.07 -17.08
N ARG A 8 7.60 -13.82 -16.61
CA ARG A 8 8.59 -12.76 -16.77
C ARG A 8 8.86 -12.12 -15.42
N GLY A 9 10.11 -12.27 -15.02
CA GLY A 9 10.63 -12.10 -13.67
C GLY A 9 10.35 -10.74 -13.04
N ILE A 10 9.93 -10.80 -11.78
CA ILE A 10 10.10 -9.74 -10.81
C ILE A 10 11.62 -9.57 -10.60
N GLY A 11 12.20 -8.59 -11.29
CA GLY A 11 13.59 -8.19 -11.09
C GLY A 11 13.80 -7.59 -9.70
N PRO A 12 15.01 -7.68 -9.13
CA PRO A 12 15.29 -7.14 -7.80
C PRO A 12 15.18 -5.61 -7.79
N PHE A 13 14.53 -5.11 -6.74
CA PHE A 13 14.40 -3.68 -6.39
C PHE A 13 15.80 -3.07 -6.18
N GLN A 14 16.26 -2.25 -7.13
CA GLN A 14 17.60 -1.67 -7.10
C GLN A 14 17.60 -0.32 -6.37
N GLN A 15 18.06 -0.30 -5.12
CA GLN A 15 18.33 0.92 -4.37
C GLN A 15 19.55 1.65 -4.95
N SER A 16 19.35 2.71 -5.72
CA SER A 16 20.42 3.66 -6.04
C SER A 16 20.49 4.76 -4.98
N GLY A 17 21.22 4.51 -3.90
CA GLY A 17 21.59 5.51 -2.90
C GLY A 17 23.06 5.88 -3.04
N GLN A 18 23.37 7.10 -3.51
CA GLN A 18 24.71 7.68 -3.37
C GLN A 18 25.02 7.90 -1.88
N ARG A 19 26.12 7.32 -1.40
CA ARG A 19 26.61 7.44 -0.03
C ARG A 19 27.70 8.50 0.02
N ASP A 20 27.56 9.46 0.93
CA ASP A 20 28.62 10.38 1.32
C ASP A 20 29.50 9.78 2.43
N ALA A 21 30.76 10.22 2.47
CA ALA A 21 31.88 9.60 3.19
C ALA A 21 31.77 9.58 4.74
N ALA A 22 30.66 10.07 5.31
CA ALA A 22 30.38 10.08 6.74
C ALA A 22 29.18 9.22 7.17
N GLY A 23 28.54 8.48 6.24
CA GLY A 23 27.51 7.49 6.55
C GLY A 23 26.24 8.04 7.22
N ARG A 24 25.94 9.33 7.05
CA ARG A 24 24.81 10.00 7.73
C ARG A 24 23.83 10.57 6.70
N VAL A 25 22.71 9.88 6.46
CA VAL A 25 21.57 10.45 5.71
C VAL A 25 20.89 11.49 6.60
N GLY A 26 21.30 12.75 6.45
CA GLY A 26 20.71 13.88 7.15
C GLY A 26 19.77 14.67 6.25
N ARG A 27 18.46 14.40 6.31
CA ARG A 27 17.46 15.39 5.89
C ARG A 27 16.75 15.92 7.13
N ARG A 28 17.18 17.09 7.60
CA ARG A 28 16.41 17.89 8.58
C ARG A 28 15.24 18.52 7.83
N VAL A 29 14.03 18.01 8.06
CA VAL A 29 12.80 18.75 7.81
C VAL A 29 12.15 19.06 9.16
N GLY A 30 11.86 20.33 9.37
CA GLY A 30 11.44 20.88 10.66
C GLY A 30 10.18 20.23 11.23
N GLY A 31 10.24 19.97 12.53
CA GLY A 31 9.32 20.62 13.48
C GLY A 31 7.84 20.31 13.34
N ARG A 32 7.45 19.04 13.39
CA ARG A 32 6.23 18.60 14.10
C ARG A 32 6.37 17.12 14.44
N ARG A 33 6.65 16.82 15.71
CA ARG A 33 6.50 15.45 16.23
C ARG A 33 5.01 15.13 16.18
N HIS A 34 4.56 14.46 15.12
CA HIS A 34 3.32 13.73 15.19
C HIS A 34 3.51 12.66 16.26
N THR A 35 2.87 12.85 17.41
CA THR A 35 2.69 11.78 18.39
C THR A 35 1.84 10.72 17.71
N GLN A 36 2.53 9.72 17.14
CA GLN A 36 1.86 8.55 16.61
C GLN A 36 1.16 7.88 17.79
N ARG A 37 -0.17 7.92 17.81
CA ARG A 37 -0.95 7.05 18.69
C ARG A 37 -0.81 5.65 18.11
N THR A 38 0.18 4.91 18.59
CA THR A 38 0.28 3.48 18.33
C THR A 38 -0.95 2.83 18.97
N LYS A 39 -1.76 2.15 18.16
CA LYS A 39 -2.89 1.36 18.68
C LYS A 39 -2.26 0.24 19.52
N LYS A 40 -2.59 0.15 20.81
CA LYS A 40 -2.06 -0.93 21.64
C LYS A 40 -2.50 -2.28 21.05
N PRO A 41 -1.60 -3.26 20.92
CA PRO A 41 -2.01 -4.60 20.51
C PRO A 41 -2.96 -5.17 21.56
N GLY A 42 -4.18 -5.55 21.17
CA GLY A 42 -5.07 -6.38 21.99
C GLY A 42 -6.18 -5.70 22.80
N GLU A 43 -6.31 -4.37 22.82
CA GLU A 43 -7.36 -3.69 23.64
C GLU A 43 -8.75 -3.60 22.95
N ASP A 44 -8.91 -4.06 21.70
CA ASP A 44 -10.13 -3.80 20.90
C ASP A 44 -10.56 -5.01 20.05
N LEU A 45 -10.56 -6.21 20.66
CA LEU A 45 -11.01 -7.46 19.99
C LEU A 45 -12.47 -7.41 19.49
N GLY A 46 -13.25 -6.41 19.91
CA GLY A 46 -14.64 -6.21 19.48
C GLY A 46 -14.81 -5.30 18.25
N ARG A 47 -13.76 -4.63 17.77
CA ARG A 47 -13.86 -3.69 16.64
C ARG A 47 -12.85 -4.05 15.56
N ILE A 48 -13.34 -4.75 14.53
CA ILE A 48 -12.58 -4.94 13.29
C ILE A 48 -12.38 -3.55 12.68
N ASP A 49 -11.15 -3.07 12.74
CA ASP A 49 -10.73 -1.89 11.99
C ASP A 49 -10.54 -2.34 10.53
N PRO A 50 -11.34 -1.84 9.57
CA PRO A 50 -11.25 -2.25 8.17
C PRO A 50 -9.89 -1.94 7.52
N CYS A 51 -9.04 -1.15 8.19
CA CYS A 51 -7.68 -0.84 7.77
C CYS A 51 -6.61 -1.58 8.57
N ASP A 52 -6.97 -2.44 9.54
CA ASP A 52 -6.02 -3.32 10.23
C ASP A 52 -5.76 -4.58 9.40
N TRP A 53 -4.86 -4.39 8.43
CA TRP A 53 -4.45 -5.41 7.48
C TRP A 53 -3.81 -6.64 8.14
N ARG A 54 -3.39 -6.57 9.42
CA ARG A 54 -2.82 -7.73 10.16
C ARG A 54 -3.85 -8.84 10.36
N VAL A 55 -5.12 -8.45 10.42
CA VAL A 55 -6.27 -9.34 10.61
C VAL A 55 -6.85 -9.73 9.25
N ILE A 56 -6.99 -8.77 8.33
CA ILE A 56 -7.70 -8.97 7.06
C ILE A 56 -6.96 -9.95 6.13
N GLY A 57 -5.63 -9.96 6.11
CA GLY A 57 -4.85 -10.86 5.24
C GLY A 57 -4.81 -12.33 5.69
N ARG A 58 -5.43 -12.68 6.82
CA ARG A 58 -5.40 -14.04 7.40
C ARG A 58 -6.75 -14.76 7.35
N LEU A 59 -7.81 -14.09 6.91
CA LEU A 59 -9.15 -14.69 6.87
C LEU A 59 -9.30 -15.55 5.61
N PRO A 60 -9.91 -16.76 5.70
CA PRO A 60 -10.20 -17.60 4.55
C PRO A 60 -11.42 -17.03 3.79
N LEU A 61 -11.21 -15.87 3.15
CA LEU A 61 -12.30 -15.04 2.62
C LEU A 61 -13.16 -15.78 1.58
N ASP A 62 -12.53 -16.65 0.77
CA ASP A 62 -13.24 -17.49 -0.20
C ASP A 62 -14.17 -18.52 0.45
N GLU A 63 -13.73 -19.15 1.54
CA GLU A 63 -14.54 -20.13 2.28
C GLU A 63 -15.74 -19.44 2.93
N ILE A 64 -15.49 -18.28 3.55
CA ILE A 64 -16.53 -17.43 4.13
C ILE A 64 -17.51 -16.98 3.05
N ALA A 65 -17.03 -16.48 1.91
CA ALA A 65 -17.88 -16.02 0.81
C ALA A 65 -18.79 -17.13 0.26
N ARG A 66 -18.28 -18.36 0.12
CA ARG A 66 -19.07 -19.54 -0.29
C ARG A 66 -20.11 -19.98 0.75
N SER A 67 -19.91 -19.63 2.02
CA SER A 67 -20.83 -19.99 3.10
C SER A 67 -22.06 -19.07 3.19
N LEU A 68 -22.05 -17.93 2.50
CA LEU A 68 -23.13 -16.95 2.57
C LEU A 68 -24.33 -17.37 1.73
N ALA A 69 -25.53 -17.03 2.21
CA ALA A 69 -26.80 -17.31 1.52
C ALA A 69 -27.05 -16.44 0.27
N CYS A 70 -26.14 -15.51 -0.03
CA CYS A 70 -26.21 -14.64 -1.20
C CYS A 70 -24.95 -14.80 -2.08
N PRO A 71 -25.07 -14.64 -3.41
CA PRO A 71 -23.90 -14.62 -4.28
C PRO A 71 -22.96 -13.46 -3.92
N VAL A 72 -21.70 -13.78 -3.69
CA VAL A 72 -20.63 -12.79 -3.56
C VAL A 72 -19.97 -12.61 -4.92
N LEU A 73 -19.98 -11.39 -5.43
CA LEU A 73 -19.27 -11.01 -6.64
C LEU A 73 -17.95 -10.32 -6.30
N TRP A 74 -16.90 -10.75 -6.96
CA TRP A 74 -15.57 -10.13 -6.84
C TRP A 74 -15.44 -9.03 -7.89
N HIS A 75 -14.69 -7.98 -7.54
CA HIS A 75 -14.28 -6.96 -8.49
C HIS A 75 -12.77 -7.07 -8.73
N ASP A 76 -12.31 -6.72 -9.92
CA ASP A 76 -10.91 -6.87 -10.31
C ASP A 76 -9.95 -5.99 -9.49
N GLY A 77 -10.49 -4.98 -8.80
CA GLY A 77 -9.76 -4.19 -7.83
C GLY A 77 -9.97 -2.71 -8.07
N TYR A 78 -9.09 -1.91 -7.48
CA TYR A 78 -8.91 -0.52 -7.83
C TYR A 78 -7.53 -0.35 -8.46
N THR A 79 -7.45 0.48 -9.49
CA THR A 79 -6.20 0.92 -10.08
C THR A 79 -6.17 2.44 -10.09
N VAL A 80 -5.01 3.03 -9.82
CA VAL A 80 -4.81 4.47 -9.90
C VAL A 80 -3.43 4.79 -10.46
N GLY A 81 -3.35 5.79 -11.33
CA GLY A 81 -2.08 6.36 -11.76
C GLY A 81 -1.45 7.19 -10.66
N VAL A 82 -0.14 7.10 -10.49
CA VAL A 82 0.56 7.93 -9.48
C VAL A 82 0.42 9.42 -9.77
N GLU A 83 0.34 9.79 -11.06
CA GLU A 83 0.13 11.19 -11.45
C GLU A 83 -1.27 11.71 -11.07
N ASP A 84 -2.28 10.83 -10.97
CA ASP A 84 -3.60 11.22 -10.46
C ASP A 84 -3.54 11.51 -8.96
N ILE A 85 -2.75 10.75 -8.21
CA ILE A 85 -2.48 11.06 -6.80
C ILE A 85 -1.68 12.36 -6.66
N ALA A 86 -0.71 12.59 -7.57
CA ALA A 86 0.16 13.76 -7.55
C ALA A 86 -0.57 15.08 -7.82
N GLN A 87 -1.74 15.04 -8.46
CA GLN A 87 -2.63 16.21 -8.59
C GLN A 87 -3.25 16.64 -7.26
N HIS A 88 -3.14 15.83 -6.20
CA HIS A 88 -3.76 16.06 -4.90
C HIS A 88 -2.79 15.93 -3.72
N PRO A 89 -1.66 16.68 -3.72
CA PRO A 89 -0.61 16.52 -2.70
C PRO A 89 -1.10 16.88 -1.29
N ASP A 90 -2.11 17.75 -1.17
CA ASP A 90 -2.64 18.22 0.12
C ASP A 90 -3.44 17.15 0.89
N TYR A 91 -3.87 16.06 0.24
CA TYR A 91 -4.72 15.06 0.90
C TYR A 91 -3.98 14.24 1.98
N ARG A 92 -2.72 13.87 1.71
CA ARG A 92 -1.87 13.09 2.63
C ARG A 92 -0.44 13.65 2.76
N GLY A 93 -0.14 14.71 2.02
CA GLY A 93 1.15 15.37 1.98
C GLY A 93 2.05 14.86 0.84
N PRO A 94 3.01 15.69 0.38
CA PRO A 94 3.89 15.36 -0.74
C PRO A 94 4.74 14.11 -0.49
N HIS A 95 5.18 13.86 0.75
CA HIS A 95 5.92 12.64 1.12
C HIS A 95 5.16 11.33 0.81
N ILE A 96 3.81 11.36 0.77
CA ILE A 96 3.00 10.19 0.41
C ILE A 96 2.87 10.04 -1.10
N VAL A 97 2.93 11.14 -1.85
CA VAL A 97 3.04 11.11 -3.31
C VAL A 97 4.40 10.54 -3.73
N ASP A 98 5.47 10.95 -3.05
CA ASP A 98 6.82 10.42 -3.28
C ASP A 98 6.86 8.92 -3.00
N LEU A 99 6.33 8.49 -1.85
CA LEU A 99 6.22 7.07 -1.52
C LEU A 99 5.36 6.30 -2.53
N ALA A 100 4.27 6.90 -3.04
CA ALA A 100 3.46 6.30 -4.09
C ALA A 100 4.26 6.08 -5.39
N ARG A 101 5.13 7.02 -5.78
CA ARG A 101 6.06 6.85 -6.91
C ARG A 101 7.05 5.72 -6.68
N ASP A 102 7.60 5.61 -5.47
CA ASP A 102 8.58 4.57 -5.12
C ASP A 102 7.99 3.15 -5.13
N ILE A 103 6.71 3.02 -4.81
CA ILE A 103 6.00 1.73 -4.74
C ILE A 103 5.40 1.31 -6.08
N ALA A 104 5.02 2.29 -6.91
CA ALA A 104 4.26 2.02 -8.11
C ALA A 104 5.01 1.14 -9.11
N HIS A 105 4.24 0.30 -9.80
CA HIS A 105 4.73 -0.52 -10.89
C HIS A 105 4.22 0.07 -12.20
N ASN A 106 5.12 0.45 -13.10
CA ASN A 106 4.78 1.14 -14.36
C ASN A 106 3.94 2.42 -14.17
N GLY A 107 4.13 3.12 -13.04
CA GLY A 107 3.38 4.34 -12.73
C GLY A 107 1.96 4.09 -12.20
N GLU A 108 1.57 2.84 -11.96
CA GLU A 108 0.27 2.47 -11.42
C GLU A 108 0.38 1.86 -10.01
N LEU A 109 -0.69 2.05 -9.24
CA LEU A 109 -0.87 1.44 -7.93
C LEU A 109 -2.16 0.64 -7.89
N THR A 110 -2.05 -0.56 -7.32
CA THR A 110 -3.17 -1.46 -7.03
C THR A 110 -3.09 -1.96 -5.58
N PRO A 111 -4.20 -2.44 -5.00
CA PRO A 111 -4.19 -3.13 -3.71
C PRO A 111 -3.13 -4.24 -3.63
N ALA A 112 -2.92 -4.97 -4.72
CA ALA A 112 -1.94 -6.06 -4.80
C ALA A 112 -0.49 -5.54 -4.69
N ILE A 113 -0.15 -4.47 -5.41
CA ILE A 113 1.18 -3.82 -5.34
C ILE A 113 1.45 -3.33 -3.91
N LEU A 114 0.47 -2.70 -3.27
CA LEU A 114 0.56 -2.27 -1.86
C LEU A 114 0.76 -3.46 -0.91
N GLY A 115 0.09 -4.59 -1.18
CA GLY A 115 0.27 -5.84 -0.44
C GLY A 115 1.68 -6.40 -0.54
N LEU A 116 2.35 -6.28 -1.70
CA LEU A 116 3.74 -6.67 -1.89
C LEU A 116 4.71 -5.70 -1.21
N ALA A 117 4.48 -4.39 -1.35
CA ALA A 117 5.30 -3.34 -0.74
C ALA A 117 5.36 -3.47 0.79
N ARG A 118 4.33 -4.04 1.41
CA ARG A 118 4.31 -4.39 2.83
C ARG A 118 5.48 -5.29 3.28
N ASN A 119 5.94 -6.19 2.41
CA ASN A 119 7.05 -7.09 2.72
C ASN A 119 8.41 -6.38 2.56
N ALA A 120 8.43 -5.17 2.01
CA ALA A 120 9.58 -4.29 1.99
C ALA A 120 9.62 -3.40 3.24
N SER A 121 10.77 -2.77 3.50
CA SER A 121 11.05 -1.97 4.70
C SER A 121 10.42 -0.56 4.66
N PHE A 122 9.13 -0.44 4.32
CA PHE A 122 8.38 0.81 4.39
C PHE A 122 7.67 0.98 5.73
N ASP A 123 7.42 2.23 6.13
CA ASP A 123 6.63 2.53 7.32
C ASP A 123 5.16 2.09 7.10
N PRO A 124 4.59 1.23 7.97
CA PRO A 124 3.23 0.71 7.80
C PRO A 124 2.13 1.79 7.82
N GLN A 125 2.36 2.89 8.52
CA GLN A 125 1.41 4.00 8.59
C GLN A 125 1.46 4.83 7.31
N ASP A 126 2.63 4.97 6.69
CA ASP A 126 2.74 5.64 5.39
C ASP A 126 2.16 4.78 4.26
N LEU A 127 2.39 3.47 4.26
CA LEU A 127 1.69 2.54 3.36
C LEU A 127 0.17 2.64 3.49
N LYS A 128 -0.35 2.76 4.73
CA LYS A 128 -1.78 2.99 4.97
C LYS A 128 -2.27 4.31 4.36
N LYS A 129 -1.46 5.37 4.37
CA LYS A 129 -1.83 6.64 3.73
C LYS A 129 -1.85 6.50 2.21
N VAL A 130 -0.92 5.74 1.61
CA VAL A 130 -0.95 5.44 0.16
C VAL A 130 -2.22 4.64 -0.19
N TRP A 131 -2.58 3.64 0.62
CA TRP A 131 -3.86 2.92 0.47
C TRP A 131 -5.07 3.86 0.45
N HIS A 132 -5.11 4.87 1.34
CA HIS A 132 -6.19 5.86 1.32
C HIS A 132 -6.25 6.69 0.04
N CYS A 133 -5.12 6.88 -0.66
CA CYS A 133 -5.11 7.54 -1.98
C CYS A 133 -5.69 6.61 -3.04
N VAL A 134 -5.29 5.33 -3.07
CA VAL A 134 -5.84 4.32 -4.00
C VAL A 134 -7.35 4.17 -3.82
N ALA A 135 -7.83 4.03 -2.59
CA ALA A 135 -9.27 3.87 -2.32
C ALA A 135 -10.09 5.13 -2.67
N ARG A 136 -9.46 6.32 -2.69
CA ARG A 136 -10.14 7.59 -2.97
C ARG A 136 -10.14 7.96 -4.45
N TYR A 137 -9.02 7.73 -5.12
CA TYR A 137 -8.78 8.21 -6.50
C TYR A 137 -8.75 7.08 -7.52
N GLY A 138 -8.72 5.81 -7.08
CA GLY A 138 -8.71 4.68 -7.98
C GLY A 138 -10.04 4.47 -8.66
N THR A 139 -9.97 3.99 -9.90
CA THR A 139 -11.11 3.49 -10.65
C THR A 139 -11.15 1.97 -10.55
N ARG A 140 -12.35 1.39 -10.71
CA ARG A 140 -12.48 -0.07 -10.83
C ARG A 140 -11.94 -0.43 -12.22
N ALA A 141 -10.93 -1.31 -12.25
CA ALA A 141 -10.45 -1.90 -13.49
C ALA A 141 -11.52 -2.81 -14.11
#